data_AF-A0A8R7V057-F1
#
_entry.id   AF-A0A8R7V057-F1
#
_cell.length_a   1.000
_cell.length_b   1.000
_cell.length_c   1.000
_cell.angle_alpha   90.00
_cell.angle_beta   90.00
_cell.angle_gamma   90.00
#
_symmetry.space_group_name_H-M   'P 1'
#
loop_
_entity.id
_entity.type
_entity.pdbx_description
1 polymer ?
#
loop_
_entity_poly.entity_id
_entity_poly.type
_entity_poly.pdbx_seq_one_letter_code
_entity_poly.pdbx_strand_id
1 'polypeptide(L)'
;MTTLPHLVTLEIVCCGDIMEIFPLDPERQEKQTIINFPELKHIHLHDLPRLQHICGSRMLAPKLETIKIRGCWSLKRLPAVAKQCPEVDCEKEWWDILEWDEGDANHHPSFYKPSHSRYYKKAQLPRGTVLR
;
A
#
# COMPACT_ATOMS: atom_id res chain seq x y z
N MET A 1 -12.01 10.55 15.25
CA MET A 1 -11.50 9.40 14.47
C MET A 1 -12.66 8.56 14.01
N THR A 2 -12.88 8.48 12.70
CA THR A 2 -13.65 7.39 12.10
C THR A 2 -12.73 6.18 12.00
N THR A 3 -12.55 5.45 13.10
CA THR A 3 -12.09 4.07 12.97
C THR A 3 -13.14 3.38 12.10
N LEU A 4 -12.71 2.66 11.07
CA LEU A 4 -13.61 1.90 10.20
C LEU A 4 -13.47 0.41 10.57
N PRO A 5 -14.00 -0.02 11.73
CA PRO A 5 -13.79 -1.37 12.23
C PRO A 5 -14.39 -2.43 11.29
N HIS A 6 -15.34 -2.04 10.45
CA HIS A 6 -16.02 -2.90 9.49
C HIS A 6 -15.54 -2.72 8.05
N LEU A 7 -14.48 -1.94 7.80
CA LEU A 7 -13.93 -1.80 6.46
C LEU A 7 -13.32 -3.13 6.02
N VAL A 8 -13.89 -3.73 4.98
CA VAL A 8 -13.42 -5.00 4.41
C VAL A 8 -12.56 -4.79 3.18
N THR A 9 -12.91 -3.81 2.34
CA THR A 9 -12.22 -3.51 1.09
C THR A 9 -11.93 -2.02 1.02
N LEU A 10 -10.67 -1.67 0.75
CA LEU A 10 -10.23 -0.33 0.42
C LEU A 10 -9.91 -0.29 -1.07
N GLU A 11 -10.63 0.53 -1.83
CA GLU A 11 -10.41 0.70 -3.27
C GLU A 11 -10.36 2.18 -3.63
N ILE A 12 -9.25 2.61 -4.24
CA ILE A 12 -9.06 3.98 -4.73
C ILE A 12 -8.38 3.92 -6.09
N VAL A 13 -8.95 4.63 -7.05
CA VAL A 13 -8.55 4.60 -8.46
C VAL A 13 -8.45 6.01 -9.02
N CYS A 14 -7.40 6.31 -9.77
CA CYS A 14 -7.23 7.54 -10.55
C CYS A 14 -7.32 8.85 -9.74
N CYS A 15 -6.64 8.92 -8.59
CA CYS A 15 -6.54 10.15 -7.80
C CYS A 15 -5.12 10.72 -7.85
N GLY A 16 -4.95 11.82 -8.59
CA GLY A 16 -3.63 12.43 -8.83
C GLY A 16 -3.02 13.13 -7.61
N ASP A 17 -3.85 13.70 -6.74
CA ASP A 17 -3.40 14.58 -5.64
C ASP A 17 -3.51 13.96 -4.24
N ILE A 18 -4.05 12.74 -4.13
CA ILE A 18 -4.16 12.09 -2.82
C ILE A 18 -2.77 11.74 -2.30
N MET A 19 -2.45 12.21 -1.09
CA MET A 19 -1.16 11.95 -0.43
C MET A 19 -1.31 10.95 0.72
N GLU A 20 -2.46 10.98 1.39
CA GLU A 20 -2.83 10.07 2.48
C GLU A 20 -4.33 9.70 2.37
N ILE A 21 -4.67 8.44 2.66
CA ILE A 21 -6.07 7.97 2.62
C ILE A 21 -6.75 8.20 3.97
N PHE A 22 -6.07 7.84 5.05
CA PHE A 22 -6.52 8.04 6.42
C PHE A 22 -5.60 9.04 7.12
N PRO A 23 -5.85 10.36 6.98
CA PRO A 23 -5.04 11.38 7.62
C PRO A 23 -5.17 11.28 9.14
N LEU A 24 -4.07 11.56 9.84
CA LEU A 24 -4.02 11.60 11.30
C LEU A 24 -3.59 12.98 11.79
N ASP A 25 -4.18 13.44 12.90
CA ASP A 25 -3.79 14.71 13.52
C ASP A 25 -2.30 14.68 13.95
N PRO A 26 -1.53 15.78 13.73
CA PRO A 26 -0.08 15.82 14.00
C PRO A 26 0.31 15.42 15.43
N GLU A 27 -0.47 15.86 16.43
CA GLU A 27 -0.24 15.55 17.86
C GLU A 27 -0.28 14.03 18.17
N ARG A 28 -0.90 13.24 17.28
CA ARG A 28 -1.06 11.79 17.42
C ARG A 28 -0.04 11.03 16.57
N GLN A 29 0.50 11.65 15.53
CA GLN A 29 1.64 11.12 14.77
C GLN A 29 2.89 11.01 15.65
N GLU A 30 3.14 12.00 16.51
CA GLU A 30 4.24 11.99 17.49
C GLU A 30 4.19 10.79 18.45
N LYS A 31 2.98 10.31 18.75
CA LYS A 31 2.75 9.19 19.67
C LYS A 31 2.89 7.82 19.01
N GLN A 32 3.20 7.75 17.70
CA GLN A 32 3.36 6.51 16.93
C GLN A 32 2.21 5.51 17.15
N THR A 33 0.97 6.00 17.25
CA THR A 33 -0.18 5.14 17.55
C THR A 33 -0.51 4.21 16.39
N ILE A 34 -0.50 2.90 16.64
CA ILE A 34 -0.92 1.90 15.65
C ILE A 34 -2.44 1.98 15.46
N ILE A 35 -2.87 2.13 14.20
CA ILE A 35 -4.28 2.15 13.82
C ILE A 35 -4.69 0.77 13.30
N ASN A 36 -5.67 0.17 13.96
CA ASN A 36 -6.13 -1.18 13.64
C ASN A 36 -7.29 -1.17 12.65
N PHE A 37 -7.20 -2.01 11.63
CA PHE A 37 -8.27 -2.32 10.69
C PHE A 37 -8.57 -3.82 10.77
N PRO A 38 -9.39 -4.25 11.75
CA PRO A 38 -9.53 -5.65 12.12
C PRO A 38 -10.22 -6.50 11.05
N GLU A 39 -11.10 -5.91 10.23
CA GLU A 39 -11.87 -6.61 9.19
C GLU A 39 -11.35 -6.38 7.77
N LEU A 40 -10.27 -5.60 7.60
CA LEU A 40 -9.75 -5.28 6.27
C LEU A 40 -9.07 -6.48 5.63
N LYS A 41 -9.58 -6.89 4.48
CA LYS A 41 -9.14 -8.05 3.71
C LYS A 41 -8.49 -7.68 2.39
N HIS A 42 -8.96 -6.61 1.75
CA HIS A 42 -8.55 -6.26 0.39
C HIS A 42 -8.15 -4.79 0.29
N ILE A 43 -6.98 -4.54 -0.30
CA ILE A 43 -6.51 -3.18 -0.64
C ILE A 43 -6.23 -3.13 -2.13
N HIS A 44 -6.94 -2.26 -2.86
CA HIS A 44 -6.77 -2.02 -4.29
C HIS A 44 -6.47 -0.55 -4.52
N LEU A 45 -5.27 -0.24 -4.99
CA LEU A 45 -4.79 1.12 -5.22
C LEU A 45 -4.27 1.23 -6.66
N HIS A 46 -4.89 2.11 -7.44
CA HIS A 46 -4.60 2.25 -8.86
C HIS A 46 -4.42 3.72 -9.24
N ASP A 47 -3.30 4.04 -9.89
CA ASP A 47 -2.99 5.36 -10.44
C ASP A 47 -3.12 6.48 -9.39
N LEU A 48 -2.36 6.32 -8.30
CA LEU A 48 -2.24 7.28 -7.19
C LEU A 48 -0.79 7.78 -7.10
N PRO A 49 -0.33 8.58 -8.07
CA PRO A 49 1.09 8.89 -8.22
C PRO A 49 1.69 9.66 -7.04
N ARG A 50 0.87 10.41 -6.28
CA ARG A 50 1.30 11.21 -5.13
C ARG A 50 1.02 10.56 -3.78
N LEU A 51 0.40 9.38 -3.74
CA LEU A 51 0.09 8.69 -2.49
C LEU A 51 1.38 8.25 -1.80
N GLN A 52 1.64 8.75 -0.60
CA GLN A 52 2.85 8.43 0.16
C GLN A 52 2.58 7.41 1.26
N HIS A 53 1.41 7.52 1.91
CA HIS A 53 1.02 6.67 3.02
C HIS A 53 -0.46 6.29 2.90
N ILE A 54 -0.81 5.04 3.23
CA ILE A 54 -2.22 4.65 3.36
C ILE A 54 -2.83 5.32 4.60
N CYS A 55 -2.06 5.39 5.68
CA CYS A 55 -2.49 5.92 6.95
C CYS A 55 -1.43 6.89 7.49
N GLY A 56 -1.85 7.97 8.12
CA GLY A 56 -0.95 8.95 8.76
C GLY A 56 -0.16 8.40 9.95
N SER A 57 -0.32 7.11 10.30
CA SER A 57 0.52 6.39 11.25
C SER A 57 0.63 4.91 10.88
N ARG A 58 1.33 4.11 11.69
CA ARG A 58 1.44 2.66 11.48
C ARG A 58 0.04 2.03 11.46
N MET A 59 -0.20 1.19 10.47
CA MET A 59 -1.48 0.53 10.25
C MET A 59 -1.30 -0.97 10.50
N LEU A 60 -2.22 -1.59 11.23
CA LEU A 60 -2.26 -3.03 11.46
C LEU A 60 -3.53 -3.63 10.84
N ALA A 61 -3.36 -4.57 9.92
CA ALA A 61 -4.45 -5.26 9.22
C ALA A 61 -4.28 -6.79 9.38
N PRO A 62 -4.77 -7.38 10.49
CA PRO A 62 -4.52 -8.80 10.80
C PRO A 62 -5.25 -9.77 9.86
N LYS A 63 -6.32 -9.31 9.20
CA LYS A 63 -7.14 -10.10 8.25
C LYS A 63 -6.81 -9.84 6.78
N LEU A 64 -5.71 -9.15 6.50
CA LEU A 64 -5.36 -8.79 5.12
C LEU A 64 -5.05 -10.03 4.29
N GLU A 65 -5.76 -10.19 3.18
CA GLU A 65 -5.68 -11.34 2.27
C GLU A 65 -5.00 -10.94 0.96
N THR A 66 -5.36 -9.77 0.40
CA THR A 66 -4.85 -9.34 -0.91
C THR A 66 -4.54 -7.84 -0.97
N ILE A 67 -3.45 -7.51 -1.65
CA ILE A 67 -3.07 -6.14 -1.99
C ILE A 67 -2.84 -6.08 -3.50
N LYS A 68 -3.45 -5.10 -4.18
CA LYS A 68 -3.20 -4.81 -5.60
C LYS A 68 -2.79 -3.36 -5.70
N ILE A 69 -1.58 -3.12 -6.19
CA ILE A 69 -1.02 -1.77 -6.33
C ILE A 69 -0.55 -1.62 -7.77
N ARG A 70 -1.02 -0.55 -8.42
CA ARG A 70 -0.53 -0.12 -9.74
C ARG A 70 -0.40 1.39 -9.81
N GLY A 71 0.67 1.89 -10.42
CA GLY A 71 0.82 3.33 -10.65
C GLY A 71 0.94 4.18 -9.38
N CYS A 72 1.22 3.57 -8.22
CA CYS A 72 1.34 4.24 -6.92
C CYS A 72 2.81 4.38 -6.51
N TRP A 73 3.62 4.99 -7.37
CA TRP A 73 5.10 4.99 -7.24
C TRP A 73 5.64 5.72 -6.01
N SER A 74 4.87 6.64 -5.43
CA SER A 74 5.27 7.38 -4.22
C SER A 74 4.95 6.64 -2.93
N LEU A 75 4.22 5.51 -2.98
CA LEU A 75 3.78 4.81 -1.78
C LEU A 75 4.97 4.08 -1.16
N LYS A 76 5.29 4.40 0.09
CA LYS A 76 6.53 3.95 0.74
C LYS A 76 6.38 2.72 1.62
N ARG A 77 5.18 2.48 2.15
CA ARG A 77 4.95 1.48 3.21
C ARG A 77 3.63 0.76 3.04
N LEU A 78 3.62 -0.49 3.47
CA LEU A 78 2.42 -1.33 3.56
C LEU A 78 1.94 -1.45 5.02
N PRO A 79 0.67 -1.85 5.26
CA PRO A 79 0.16 -2.09 6.60
C PRO A 79 0.83 -3.31 7.23
N ALA A 80 1.23 -3.26 8.50
CA ALA A 80 1.70 -4.45 9.21
C ALA A 80 0.64 -5.56 9.20
N VAL A 81 1.09 -6.80 9.06
CA VAL A 81 0.25 -8.00 8.95
C VAL A 81 0.58 -8.98 10.06
N ALA A 82 -0.41 -9.71 10.55
CA ALA A 82 -0.21 -10.59 11.70
C ALA A 82 0.33 -11.97 11.33
N LYS A 83 -0.48 -12.80 10.65
CA LYS A 83 -0.15 -14.22 10.38
C LYS A 83 -0.45 -14.68 8.96
N GLN A 84 -1.31 -13.95 8.27
CA GLN A 84 -1.66 -14.25 6.90
C GLN A 84 -0.59 -13.62 6.02
N CYS A 85 -0.09 -14.36 5.04
CA CYS A 85 0.84 -13.84 4.06
C CYS A 85 0.04 -13.35 2.85
N PRO A 86 -0.40 -12.08 2.82
CA PRO A 86 -1.25 -11.61 1.75
C PRO A 86 -0.52 -11.68 0.40
N GLU A 87 -1.30 -11.94 -0.64
CA GLU A 87 -0.82 -11.84 -2.01
C GLU A 87 -0.75 -10.37 -2.41
N VAL A 88 0.41 -9.93 -2.90
CA VAL A 88 0.64 -8.54 -3.31
C VAL A 88 0.88 -8.48 -4.81
N ASP A 89 -0.15 -8.19 -5.61
CA ASP A 89 0.05 -7.91 -7.03
C ASP A 89 0.55 -6.47 -7.21
N CYS A 90 1.80 -6.32 -7.60
CA CYS A 90 2.48 -5.02 -7.65
C CYS A 90 3.55 -4.92 -8.74
N GLU A 91 4.03 -3.71 -9.03
CA GLU A 91 5.24 -3.51 -9.82
C GLU A 91 6.49 -3.91 -9.05
N LYS A 92 7.45 -4.56 -9.73
CA LYS A 92 8.66 -5.06 -9.08
C LYS A 92 9.54 -3.92 -8.59
N GLU A 93 9.74 -2.90 -9.41
CA GLU A 93 10.60 -1.75 -9.10
C GLU A 93 10.03 -0.95 -7.92
N TRP A 94 8.70 -0.91 -7.78
CA TRP A 94 8.05 -0.32 -6.61
C TRP A 94 8.25 -1.19 -5.35
N TRP A 95 8.09 -2.51 -5.47
CA TRP A 95 8.30 -3.43 -4.36
C TRP A 95 9.73 -3.36 -3.80
N ASP A 96 10.72 -3.25 -4.68
CA ASP A 96 12.14 -3.21 -4.33
C ASP A 96 12.55 -1.91 -3.59
N ILE A 97 11.75 -0.84 -3.64
CA ILE A 97 12.01 0.45 -2.97
C ILE A 97 11.17 0.68 -1.70
N LEU A 98 10.35 -0.28 -1.30
CA LEU A 98 9.53 -0.17 -0.09
C LEU A 98 10.40 -0.03 1.16
N GLU A 99 9.95 0.82 2.08
CA GLU A 99 10.57 1.01 3.40
C GLU A 99 10.00 -0.03 4.38
N TRP A 100 10.89 -0.78 5.05
CA TRP A 100 10.55 -1.81 6.03
C TRP A 100 11.18 -1.47 7.39
N ASP A 101 10.50 -1.78 8.48
CA ASP A 101 10.99 -1.45 9.83
C ASP A 101 11.89 -2.59 10.36
N GLU A 102 13.18 -2.32 10.61
CA GLU A 102 14.19 -3.33 11.04
C GLU A 102 13.97 -3.95 12.44
N GLY A 103 12.83 -3.72 13.09
CA GLY A 103 12.55 -4.24 14.44
C GLY A 103 11.07 -4.51 14.74
N ASP A 104 10.18 -4.36 13.76
CA ASP A 104 8.76 -4.70 13.92
C ASP A 104 8.51 -6.10 13.36
N ALA A 105 8.23 -7.05 14.24
CA ALA A 105 8.04 -8.46 13.90
C ALA A 105 6.88 -8.71 12.93
N ASN A 106 6.04 -7.70 12.63
CA ASN A 106 4.88 -7.82 11.75
C ASN A 106 5.01 -6.97 10.45
N HIS A 107 6.14 -6.28 10.23
CA HIS A 107 6.37 -5.37 9.09
C HIS A 107 7.69 -5.68 8.36
N HIS A 108 7.77 -6.90 7.83
CA HIS A 108 8.92 -7.41 7.06
C HIS A 108 8.44 -8.00 5.71
N PRO A 109 9.23 -7.88 4.61
CA PRO A 109 8.85 -8.39 3.30
C PRO A 109 8.47 -9.88 3.28
N SER A 110 9.07 -10.70 4.15
CA SER A 110 8.80 -12.15 4.22
C SER A 110 7.37 -12.50 4.62
N PHE A 111 6.63 -11.55 5.19
CA PHE A 111 5.22 -11.75 5.51
C PHE A 111 4.31 -11.53 4.32
N TYR A 112 4.84 -11.22 3.14
CA TYR A 112 4.05 -10.98 1.93
C TYR A 112 4.44 -11.96 0.85
N LYS A 113 3.50 -12.25 -0.03
CA LYS A 113 3.72 -13.02 -1.26
C LYS A 113 3.60 -12.07 -2.45
N PRO A 114 4.68 -11.36 -2.82
CA PRO A 114 4.63 -10.47 -3.96
C PRO A 114 4.47 -11.27 -5.26
N SER A 115 3.56 -10.83 -6.09
CA SER A 115 3.34 -11.28 -7.46
C SER A 115 3.59 -10.09 -8.38
N HIS A 116 4.52 -10.25 -9.32
CA HIS A 116 4.88 -9.18 -10.25
C HIS A 116 4.32 -9.53 -11.62
N SER A 117 3.16 -8.98 -11.96
CA SER A 117 2.60 -9.19 -13.30
C SER A 117 3.55 -8.65 -14.37
N ARG A 118 3.92 -9.48 -15.34
CA ARG A 118 4.74 -9.06 -16.51
C ARG A 118 4.13 -7.91 -17.31
N TYR A 119 2.83 -7.63 -17.12
CA TYR A 119 2.10 -6.61 -17.85
C TYR A 119 2.55 -5.18 -17.51
N TYR A 120 3.04 -4.90 -16.29
CA TYR A 120 3.41 -3.52 -15.93
C TYR A 120 4.59 -2.99 -16.77
N LYS A 121 5.52 -3.86 -17.19
CA LYS A 121 6.62 -3.48 -18.11
C LYS A 121 6.12 -3.08 -19.50
N LYS A 122 4.96 -3.57 -19.94
CA LYS A 122 4.34 -3.13 -21.19
C LYS A 122 3.71 -1.74 -21.09
N ALA A 123 3.29 -1.33 -19.90
CA ALA A 123 2.77 0.02 -19.65
C ALA A 123 3.88 1.08 -19.55
N GLN A 124 5.11 0.68 -19.21
CA GLN A 124 6.30 1.56 -19.24
C GLN A 124 6.92 1.71 -20.64
N LEU A 125 6.48 0.94 -21.64
CA LEU A 125 6.88 1.22 -23.02
C LEU A 125 6.16 2.51 -23.45
N PRO A 126 6.89 3.56 -23.88
CA PRO A 126 6.24 4.73 -24.43
C PRO A 126 5.35 4.29 -25.60
N ARG A 127 4.09 4.70 -25.59
CA ARG A 127 3.12 4.51 -26.69
C ARG A 127 3.49 5.40 -27.91
N GLY A 128 4.71 5.26 -28.40
CA GLY A 128 5.18 5.96 -29.59
C GLY A 128 6.65 6.35 -29.51
N THR A 129 7.55 5.45 -29.90
CA THR A 129 8.69 5.87 -30.70
C THR A 129 8.28 5.73 -32.16
N VAL A 130 7.75 6.82 -32.74
CA VAL A 130 7.71 6.95 -34.19
C VAL A 130 9.17 7.13 -34.63
N LEU A 131 9.70 6.13 -35.31
CA LEU A 131 11.00 6.23 -36.00
C LEU A 131 10.90 7.40 -36.97
N ARG A 132 11.82 8.35 -36.84
CA ARG A 132 11.95 9.52 -37.72
C ARG A 132 12.94 9.22 -38.83
#